data_AF-K1T1E2-F1
#
_entry.id   AF-K1T1E2-F1
#
_cell.length_a   1.000
_cell.length_b   1.000
_cell.length_c   1.000
_cell.angle_alpha   90.00
_cell.angle_beta   90.00
_cell.angle_gamma   90.00
#
_symmetry.space_group_name_H-M   'P 1'
#
loop_
_entity.id
_entity.type
_entity.pdbx_description
1 polymer ?
#
loop_
_entity_poly.entity_id
_entity_poly.type
_entity_poly.pdbx_seq_one_letter_code
_entity_poly.pdbx_strand_id
1 'polypeptide(L)'
;IGSGRFLYLSDINMNDSKYGANFGYNYDYHRDGISVKRYSDPEITWEKSAKTNFALEFTLFNDLNVTAEYYTERRKSILQQRTSIPASMGLWVQPYANLGEAKGHGVDLSLDYNKYFANKSWLQLRGNFTYATSEYMVYEDYEYPGAWWKQKVGYPTNQTWGYIAEGLFVDDNEVANSPVQFGEYGAGDIKYRDVNKDGKITDLDQVPIGYPKEPEIVYGFGASYGYKNWDISVFFQGLARESFWIDYNNVSPFFNTVDTKVVGNRV
;
A
#
# COMPACT_ATOMS: atom_id res chain seq x y z
N ILE A 1 2.99 -11.28 8.86
CA ILE A 1 3.27 -11.42 10.31
C ILE A 1 4.76 -11.64 10.47
N GLY A 2 5.52 -10.59 10.81
CA GLY A 2 7.00 -10.62 10.83
C GLY A 2 7.56 -10.89 12.22
N SER A 3 8.45 -11.89 12.31
CA SER A 3 9.42 -12.20 13.39
C SER A 3 8.93 -12.47 14.83
N GLY A 4 7.89 -11.81 15.33
CA GLY A 4 7.42 -11.99 16.71
C GLY A 4 6.51 -13.21 16.88
N ARG A 5 6.98 -14.25 17.60
CA ARG A 5 6.14 -15.36 18.07
C ARG A 5 5.64 -15.06 19.48
N PHE A 6 4.48 -15.61 19.85
CA PHE A 6 3.90 -15.52 21.20
C PHE A 6 3.63 -14.08 21.67
N LEU A 7 2.77 -13.35 20.96
CA LEU A 7 2.42 -11.95 21.29
C LEU A 7 1.81 -11.78 22.69
N TYR A 8 1.27 -12.86 23.26
CA TYR A 8 0.79 -12.92 24.64
C TYR A 8 1.91 -12.93 25.70
N LEU A 9 3.18 -13.06 25.30
CA LEU A 9 4.34 -12.99 26.19
C LEU A 9 5.11 -11.68 25.98
N SER A 10 5.68 -11.17 27.08
CA SER A 10 6.61 -10.05 27.07
C SER A 10 7.93 -10.44 26.40
N ASP A 11 8.50 -9.52 25.64
CA ASP A 11 9.84 -9.66 25.05
C ASP A 11 10.73 -8.54 25.61
N ILE A 12 11.80 -8.93 26.29
CA ILE A 12 12.75 -8.04 26.95
C ILE A 12 14.14 -8.36 26.43
N ASN A 13 14.82 -7.34 25.91
CA ASN A 13 16.24 -7.42 25.61
C ASN A 13 17.04 -7.14 26.86
N MET A 14 17.72 -8.15 27.39
CA MET A 14 18.55 -8.02 28.58
C MET A 14 19.94 -7.42 28.30
N ASN A 15 20.34 -7.29 27.02
CA ASN A 15 21.63 -6.74 26.61
C ASN A 15 21.42 -5.76 25.44
N ASP A 16 20.96 -4.56 25.76
CA ASP A 16 20.80 -3.47 24.79
C ASP A 16 21.88 -2.40 24.97
N SER A 17 22.87 -2.41 24.08
CA SER A 17 23.98 -1.47 24.09
C SER A 17 23.54 -0.01 23.89
N LYS A 18 22.36 0.25 23.29
CA LYS A 18 21.83 1.62 23.16
C LYS A 18 21.40 2.22 24.50
N TYR A 19 21.02 1.38 25.45
CA TYR A 19 20.63 1.78 26.80
C TYR A 19 21.72 1.46 27.83
N GLY A 20 22.93 1.18 27.36
CA GLY A 20 24.07 0.90 28.21
C GLY A 20 24.66 2.15 28.86
N ALA A 21 25.45 1.94 29.90
CA ALA A 21 26.17 2.99 30.60
C ALA A 21 27.65 2.62 30.74
N ASN A 22 28.50 3.65 30.68
CA ASN A 22 29.92 3.53 30.95
C ASN A 22 30.19 3.92 32.41
N PHE A 23 31.01 3.14 33.10
CA PHE A 23 31.40 3.35 34.49
C PHE A 23 32.93 3.41 34.60
N GLY A 24 33.40 3.82 35.78
CA GLY A 24 34.82 4.00 36.06
C GLY A 24 35.29 5.42 35.77
N TYR A 25 36.39 5.83 36.40
CA TYR A 25 36.94 7.19 36.26
C TYR A 25 37.37 7.50 34.81
N ASN A 26 37.76 6.46 34.05
CA ASN A 26 38.20 6.58 32.66
C ASN A 26 37.13 6.16 31.63
N TYR A 27 35.89 5.86 32.05
CA TYR A 27 34.82 5.35 31.17
C TYR A 27 35.17 4.07 30.39
N ASP A 28 36.05 3.23 30.93
CA ASP A 28 36.57 2.01 30.30
C ASP A 28 35.67 0.77 30.54
N TYR A 29 34.64 0.90 31.36
CA TYR A 29 33.73 -0.21 31.69
C TYR A 29 32.32 0.02 31.18
N HIS A 30 31.97 -0.60 30.04
CA HIS A 30 30.62 -0.56 29.49
C HIS A 30 29.74 -1.69 30.01
N ARG A 31 28.50 -1.39 30.36
CA ARG A 31 27.44 -2.39 30.57
C ARG A 31 26.23 -2.03 29.74
N ASP A 32 25.77 -2.98 28.93
CA ASP A 32 24.52 -2.89 28.21
C ASP A 32 23.34 -2.73 29.18
N GLY A 33 22.33 -2.00 28.73
CA GLY A 33 21.09 -1.80 29.48
C GLY A 33 20.05 -2.86 29.15
N ILE A 34 18.86 -2.67 29.73
CA ILE A 34 17.69 -3.49 29.44
C ILE A 34 16.71 -2.65 28.61
N SER A 35 16.11 -3.24 27.58
CA SER A 35 15.01 -2.60 26.84
C SER A 35 13.82 -3.54 26.69
N VAL A 36 12.62 -2.96 26.75
CA VAL A 36 11.38 -3.69 26.51
C VAL A 36 11.08 -3.64 25.02
N LYS A 37 11.03 -4.80 24.36
CA LYS A 37 10.66 -4.91 22.94
C LYS A 37 9.17 -5.05 22.74
N ARG A 38 8.48 -5.71 23.69
CA ARG A 38 7.03 -5.92 23.63
C ARG A 38 6.46 -6.18 25.03
N TYR A 39 5.31 -5.58 25.32
CA TYR A 39 4.49 -5.91 26.48
C TYR A 39 3.60 -7.13 26.20
N SER A 40 3.37 -7.98 27.21
CA SER A 40 2.46 -9.12 27.08
C SER A 40 1.02 -8.64 26.97
N ASP A 41 0.26 -9.20 26.03
CA ASP A 41 -1.18 -9.03 25.95
C ASP A 41 -1.89 -10.39 25.78
N PRO A 42 -2.48 -10.95 26.86
CA PRO A 42 -3.15 -12.25 26.79
C PRO A 42 -4.47 -12.21 26.01
N GLU A 43 -5.01 -11.03 25.73
CA GLU A 43 -6.27 -10.85 24.99
C GLU A 43 -6.07 -10.84 23.46
N ILE A 44 -4.81 -10.92 22.98
CA ILE A 44 -4.54 -11.02 21.55
C ILE A 44 -5.11 -12.33 21.00
N THR A 45 -5.95 -12.18 19.97
CA THR A 45 -6.62 -13.29 19.29
C THR A 45 -6.30 -13.31 17.80
N TRP A 46 -6.77 -14.35 17.12
CA TRP A 46 -6.64 -14.50 15.67
C TRP A 46 -7.49 -13.48 14.91
N GLU A 47 -6.94 -12.94 13.83
CA GLU A 47 -7.73 -12.22 12.82
C GLU A 47 -8.76 -13.16 12.19
N LYS A 48 -10.01 -12.71 12.06
CA LYS A 48 -11.09 -13.51 11.48
C LYS A 48 -11.56 -12.87 10.18
N SER A 49 -11.64 -13.67 9.11
CA SER A 49 -12.16 -13.22 7.82
C SER A 49 -13.44 -13.99 7.47
N ALA A 50 -14.52 -13.26 7.23
CA ALA A 50 -15.77 -13.78 6.69
C ALA A 50 -15.83 -13.44 5.21
N LYS A 51 -15.92 -14.45 4.35
CA LYS A 51 -15.97 -14.28 2.89
C LYS A 51 -17.27 -14.82 2.33
N THR A 52 -17.84 -14.10 1.38
CA THR A 52 -19.01 -14.53 0.61
C THR A 52 -18.66 -14.41 -0.86
N ASN A 53 -18.97 -15.45 -1.65
CA ASN A 53 -18.80 -15.43 -3.10
C ASN A 53 -20.13 -15.82 -3.75
N PHE A 54 -20.49 -15.09 -4.80
CA PHE A 54 -21.63 -15.37 -5.66
C PHE A 54 -21.10 -15.54 -7.09
N ALA A 55 -21.23 -16.75 -7.63
CA ALA A 55 -20.82 -17.06 -8.99
C ALA A 55 -22.05 -17.33 -9.86
N LEU A 56 -22.02 -16.81 -11.07
CA LEU A 56 -22.99 -17.10 -12.11
C LEU A 56 -22.24 -17.61 -13.34
N GLU A 57 -22.55 -18.84 -13.71
CA GLU A 57 -21.89 -19.58 -14.78
C GLU A 57 -22.94 -20.04 -15.80
N PHE A 58 -22.70 -19.75 -17.07
CA PHE A 58 -23.58 -20.19 -18.14
C PHE A 58 -22.85 -20.30 -19.47
N THR A 59 -23.37 -21.18 -20.32
CA THR A 59 -22.91 -21.36 -21.70
C THR A 59 -23.99 -20.90 -22.66
N LEU A 60 -23.65 -20.00 -23.58
CA LEU A 60 -24.50 -19.54 -24.67
C LEU A 60 -24.08 -20.19 -25.98
N PHE A 61 -25.06 -20.60 -26.80
CA PHE A 61 -24.86 -21.13 -28.15
C PHE A 61 -23.90 -22.34 -28.26
N ASN A 62 -23.66 -23.05 -27.14
CA ASN A 62 -22.69 -24.15 -26.99
C ASN A 62 -21.22 -23.78 -27.16
N ASP A 63 -20.91 -22.50 -27.46
CA ASP A 63 -19.57 -22.07 -27.84
C ASP A 63 -19.02 -20.96 -26.93
N LEU A 64 -19.88 -20.21 -26.23
CA LEU A 64 -19.50 -19.09 -25.37
C LEU A 64 -19.76 -19.44 -23.90
N ASN A 65 -18.70 -19.60 -23.13
CA ASN A 65 -18.73 -19.73 -21.68
C ASN A 65 -18.54 -18.36 -21.04
N VAL A 66 -19.41 -18.04 -20.08
CA VAL A 66 -19.33 -16.81 -19.29
C VAL A 66 -19.36 -17.20 -17.82
N THR A 67 -18.37 -16.72 -17.07
CA THR A 67 -18.33 -16.81 -15.61
C THR A 67 -18.25 -15.40 -15.06
N ALA A 68 -19.22 -15.03 -14.24
CA ALA A 68 -19.21 -13.77 -13.51
C ALA A 68 -19.28 -14.07 -12.01
N GLU A 69 -18.31 -13.56 -11.27
CA GLU A 69 -18.22 -13.71 -9.82
C GLU A 69 -18.28 -12.34 -9.14
N TYR A 70 -18.99 -12.27 -8.02
CA TYR A 70 -18.90 -11.17 -7.08
C TYR A 70 -18.51 -11.73 -5.72
N TYR A 71 -17.39 -11.25 -5.19
CA TYR A 71 -16.93 -11.63 -3.87
C TYR A 71 -16.86 -10.43 -2.94
N THR A 72 -17.09 -10.69 -1.67
CA THR A 72 -16.84 -9.73 -0.60
C THR A 72 -16.24 -10.43 0.60
N GLU A 73 -15.27 -9.78 1.23
CA GLU A 73 -14.71 -10.20 2.50
C GLU A 73 -14.82 -9.09 3.54
N ARG A 74 -15.07 -9.49 4.79
CA ARG A 74 -14.92 -8.63 5.95
C ARG A 74 -13.97 -9.28 6.92
N ARG A 75 -12.87 -8.60 7.19
CA ARG A 75 -11.86 -9.02 8.16
C ARG A 75 -12.00 -8.20 9.43
N LYS A 76 -12.04 -8.90 10.57
CA LYS A 76 -12.17 -8.32 11.90
C LYS A 76 -11.02 -8.74 12.78
N SER A 77 -10.83 -7.97 13.85
CA SER A 77 -9.78 -8.23 14.84
C SER A 77 -8.39 -8.20 14.21
N ILE A 78 -8.17 -7.30 13.24
CA ILE A 78 -6.86 -7.13 12.59
C ILE A 78 -5.88 -6.60 13.64
N LEU A 79 -4.72 -7.25 13.71
CA LEU A 79 -3.68 -6.87 14.66
C LEU A 79 -3.04 -5.55 14.20
N GLN A 80 -3.14 -4.53 15.05
CA GLN A 80 -2.62 -3.20 14.78
C GLN A 80 -1.70 -2.78 15.92
N GLN A 81 -0.61 -2.08 15.60
CA GLN A 81 0.13 -1.35 16.64
C GLN A 81 -0.71 -0.18 17.11
N ARG A 82 -0.84 -0.04 18.43
CA ARG A 82 -1.61 1.06 19.02
C ARG A 82 -0.95 2.40 18.71
N THR A 83 -1.74 3.39 18.32
CA THR A 83 -1.25 4.74 17.96
C THR A 83 -1.76 5.81 18.93
N SER A 84 -2.93 5.61 19.54
CA SER A 84 -3.58 6.57 20.43
C SER A 84 -3.40 6.18 21.91
N ILE A 85 -2.14 6.06 22.35
CA ILE A 85 -1.81 5.81 23.76
C ILE A 85 -1.17 7.04 24.39
N PRO A 86 -1.73 7.58 25.49
CA PRO A 86 -1.13 8.71 26.20
C PRO A 86 0.28 8.41 26.71
N ALA A 87 1.20 9.35 26.51
CA ALA A 87 2.57 9.25 27.02
C ALA A 87 2.63 9.10 28.55
N SER A 88 1.60 9.55 29.28
CA SER A 88 1.48 9.38 30.74
C SER A 88 1.42 7.92 31.19
N MET A 89 1.11 6.98 30.29
CA MET A 89 1.16 5.55 30.58
C MET A 89 2.59 5.01 30.74
N GLY A 90 3.62 5.78 30.32
CA GLY A 90 5.02 5.43 30.56
C GLY A 90 5.50 4.18 29.82
N LEU A 91 4.80 3.77 28.75
CA LEU A 91 5.19 2.61 27.94
C LEU A 91 6.43 2.94 27.11
N TRP A 92 7.41 2.04 27.12
CA TRP A 92 8.65 2.17 26.36
C TRP A 92 8.45 1.92 24.87
N VAL A 93 7.48 1.07 24.54
CA VAL A 93 7.10 0.67 23.18
C VAL A 93 5.58 0.61 23.07
N GLN A 94 5.06 0.94 21.89
CA GLN A 94 3.63 0.86 21.64
C GLN A 94 3.20 -0.61 21.49
N PRO A 95 2.23 -1.10 22.30
CA PRO A 95 1.73 -2.46 22.23
C PRO A 95 0.90 -2.68 20.96
N TYR A 96 0.65 -3.96 20.66
CA TYR A 96 -0.24 -4.36 19.57
C TYR A 96 -1.58 -4.81 20.16
N ALA A 97 -2.67 -4.57 19.44
CA ALA A 97 -4.00 -5.04 19.82
C ALA A 97 -4.86 -5.36 18.58
N ASN A 98 -5.86 -6.22 18.74
CA ASN A 98 -6.79 -6.58 17.66
C ASN A 98 -7.91 -5.53 17.51
N LEU A 99 -7.61 -4.41 16.84
CA LEU A 99 -8.55 -3.29 16.68
C LEU A 99 -9.09 -3.12 15.26
N GLY A 100 -8.30 -3.48 14.26
CA GLY A 100 -8.63 -3.11 12.89
C GLY A 100 -9.78 -3.94 12.32
N GLU A 101 -10.57 -3.30 11.46
CA GLU A 101 -11.50 -3.96 10.57
C GLU A 101 -11.28 -3.44 9.14
N ALA A 102 -11.28 -4.36 8.18
CA ALA A 102 -11.18 -4.03 6.76
C ALA A 102 -12.23 -4.79 5.98
N LYS A 103 -12.67 -4.20 4.87
CA LYS A 103 -13.60 -4.82 3.92
C LYS A 103 -12.92 -4.87 2.56
N GLY A 104 -13.05 -6.00 1.89
CA GLY A 104 -12.65 -6.17 0.49
C GLY A 104 -13.86 -6.57 -0.33
N HIS A 105 -13.92 -6.14 -1.57
CA HIS A 105 -14.87 -6.69 -2.53
C HIS A 105 -14.34 -6.57 -3.95
N GLY A 106 -14.92 -7.38 -4.82
CA GLY A 106 -14.55 -7.36 -6.22
C GLY A 106 -15.52 -8.10 -7.10
N VAL A 107 -15.35 -7.86 -8.39
CA VAL A 107 -16.00 -8.63 -9.46
C VAL A 107 -14.93 -9.28 -10.29
N ASP A 108 -15.19 -10.51 -10.72
CA ASP A 108 -14.36 -11.23 -11.68
C ASP A 108 -15.25 -11.67 -12.84
N LEU A 109 -14.81 -11.40 -14.06
CA LEU A 109 -15.50 -11.77 -15.27
C LEU A 109 -14.52 -12.54 -16.16
N SER A 110 -14.93 -13.73 -16.57
CA SER A 110 -14.23 -14.55 -17.53
C SER A 110 -15.14 -14.88 -18.71
N LEU A 111 -14.59 -14.72 -19.91
CA LEU A 111 -15.25 -14.99 -21.18
C LEU A 111 -14.35 -15.94 -21.98
N ASP A 112 -14.92 -17.05 -22.40
CA ASP A 112 -14.21 -18.04 -23.21
C ASP A 112 -15.12 -18.49 -24.35
N TYR A 113 -14.74 -18.15 -25.58
CA TYR A 113 -15.46 -18.50 -26.79
C TYR A 113 -14.63 -19.47 -27.61
N ASN A 114 -15.11 -20.69 -27.80
CA ASN A 114 -14.47 -21.70 -28.65
C ASN A 114 -15.41 -22.11 -29.77
N LYS A 115 -14.95 -21.94 -31.02
CA LYS A 115 -15.69 -22.39 -32.19
C LYS A 115 -14.84 -23.28 -33.07
N TYR A 116 -15.36 -24.48 -33.36
CA TYR A 116 -14.80 -25.37 -34.36
C TYR A 116 -15.60 -25.27 -35.66
N PHE A 117 -14.89 -25.17 -36.79
CA PHE A 117 -15.48 -25.07 -38.11
C PHE A 117 -15.24 -26.36 -38.91
N ALA A 118 -16.14 -26.67 -39.85
CA ALA A 118 -16.10 -27.91 -40.64
C ALA A 118 -14.84 -28.07 -41.50
N ASN A 119 -14.15 -26.97 -41.82
CA ASN A 119 -12.93 -26.94 -42.63
C ASN A 119 -11.63 -27.23 -41.83
N LYS A 120 -11.74 -27.80 -40.62
CA LYS A 120 -10.62 -28.03 -39.68
C LYS A 120 -9.95 -26.73 -39.21
N SER A 121 -10.67 -25.61 -39.21
CA SER A 121 -10.25 -24.42 -38.48
C SER A 121 -10.93 -24.34 -37.12
N TRP A 122 -10.30 -23.61 -36.21
CA TRP A 122 -10.86 -23.29 -34.91
C TRP A 122 -10.51 -21.86 -34.52
N LEU A 123 -11.41 -21.24 -33.76
CA LEU A 123 -11.24 -19.92 -33.20
C LEU A 123 -11.47 -20.00 -31.70
N GLN A 124 -10.54 -19.44 -30.94
CA GLN A 124 -10.64 -19.27 -29.50
C GLN A 124 -10.45 -17.80 -29.16
N LEU A 125 -11.43 -17.22 -28.46
CA LEU A 125 -11.33 -15.89 -27.88
C LEU A 125 -11.43 -16.04 -26.37
N ARG A 126 -10.48 -15.44 -25.65
CA ARG A 126 -10.49 -15.40 -24.18
C ARG A 126 -10.42 -13.98 -23.71
N GLY A 127 -11.18 -13.65 -22.68
CA GLY A 127 -11.13 -12.37 -22.00
C GLY A 127 -11.32 -12.58 -20.51
N ASN A 128 -10.56 -11.84 -19.71
CA ASN A 128 -10.80 -11.72 -18.28
C ASN A 128 -10.76 -10.26 -17.84
N PHE A 129 -11.51 -9.98 -16.80
CA PHE A 129 -11.57 -8.68 -16.16
C PHE A 129 -11.83 -8.87 -14.67
N THR A 130 -10.94 -8.36 -13.85
CA THR A 130 -11.05 -8.38 -12.39
C THR A 130 -11.04 -6.95 -11.90
N TYR A 131 -12.03 -6.58 -11.08
CA TYR A 131 -11.97 -5.39 -10.24
C TYR A 131 -11.91 -5.82 -8.79
N ALA A 132 -10.90 -5.39 -8.04
CA ALA A 132 -10.68 -5.74 -6.65
C ALA A 132 -10.32 -4.50 -5.85
N THR A 133 -11.05 -4.20 -4.79
CA THR A 133 -10.74 -3.06 -3.92
C THR A 133 -10.91 -3.44 -2.45
N SER A 134 -10.24 -2.70 -1.59
CA SER A 134 -10.34 -2.82 -0.14
C SER A 134 -10.55 -1.45 0.49
N GLU A 135 -11.06 -1.42 1.71
CA GLU A 135 -11.21 -0.21 2.51
C GLU A 135 -11.04 -0.52 3.99
N TYR A 136 -10.47 0.43 4.75
CA TYR A 136 -10.50 0.36 6.22
C TYR A 136 -11.91 0.70 6.73
N MET A 137 -12.49 -0.20 7.52
CA MET A 137 -13.77 0.03 8.22
C MET A 137 -13.55 0.56 9.63
N VAL A 138 -12.50 0.07 10.29
CA VAL A 138 -12.05 0.52 11.62
C VAL A 138 -10.54 0.52 11.62
N TYR A 139 -9.94 1.62 12.05
CA TYR A 139 -8.50 1.78 12.20
C TYR A 139 -8.21 2.72 13.36
N GLU A 140 -7.29 2.37 14.25
CA GLU A 140 -6.86 3.29 15.31
C GLU A 140 -5.86 4.29 14.74
N ASP A 141 -6.32 5.50 14.44
CA ASP A 141 -5.48 6.66 14.14
C ASP A 141 -5.38 7.59 15.35
N TYR A 142 -4.39 8.49 15.31
CA TYR A 142 -4.36 9.64 16.20
C TYR A 142 -5.60 10.52 15.95
N GLU A 143 -6.07 11.21 16.99
CA GLU A 143 -7.14 12.17 16.83
C GLU A 143 -6.57 13.45 16.24
N TYR A 144 -7.04 13.84 15.05
CA TYR A 144 -6.63 15.08 14.38
C TYR A 144 -7.81 16.06 14.36
N PRO A 145 -7.98 16.92 15.39
CA PRO A 145 -9.07 17.89 15.43
C PRO A 145 -9.07 18.78 14.19
N GLY A 146 -10.18 18.79 13.45
CA GLY A 146 -10.34 19.61 12.24
C GLY A 146 -9.69 19.05 10.96
N ALA A 147 -8.95 17.94 11.03
CA ALA A 147 -8.29 17.32 9.87
C ALA A 147 -8.82 15.91 9.61
N TRP A 148 -10.13 15.81 9.32
CA TRP A 148 -10.82 14.54 9.09
C TRP A 148 -10.24 13.74 7.91
N TRP A 149 -9.62 14.40 6.93
CA TRP A 149 -8.98 13.75 5.79
C TRP A 149 -7.77 12.89 6.18
N LYS A 150 -7.22 13.03 7.39
CA LYS A 150 -6.11 12.20 7.90
C LYS A 150 -6.56 10.82 8.39
N GLN A 151 -7.86 10.61 8.57
CA GLN A 151 -8.40 9.34 9.03
C GLN A 151 -8.32 8.31 7.90
N LYS A 152 -7.78 7.11 8.19
CA LYS A 152 -7.66 6.06 7.17
C LYS A 152 -8.97 5.34 6.87
N VAL A 153 -9.95 5.44 7.77
CA VAL A 153 -11.27 4.83 7.60
C VAL A 153 -11.92 5.37 6.31
N GLY A 154 -12.43 4.45 5.48
CA GLY A 154 -13.03 4.76 4.18
C GLY A 154 -12.04 4.83 3.01
N TYR A 155 -10.73 4.77 3.26
CA TYR A 155 -9.72 4.71 2.21
C TYR A 155 -9.17 3.30 1.99
N PRO A 156 -8.62 3.02 0.80
CA PRO A 156 -8.02 1.72 0.51
C PRO A 156 -6.90 1.33 1.46
N THR A 157 -6.77 0.03 1.75
CA THR A 157 -5.83 -0.44 2.78
C THR A 157 -4.36 -0.16 2.45
N ASN A 158 -4.08 0.01 1.16
CA ASN A 158 -2.75 0.28 0.60
C ASN A 158 -2.70 1.62 -0.16
N GLN A 159 -3.55 2.56 0.24
CA GLN A 159 -3.52 3.94 -0.25
C GLN A 159 -2.18 4.61 0.10
N THR A 160 -1.59 5.29 -0.87
CA THR A 160 -0.44 6.16 -0.62
C THR A 160 -0.92 7.49 -0.03
N TRP A 161 -0.17 7.98 0.96
CA TRP A 161 -0.39 9.28 1.59
C TRP A 161 0.80 10.20 1.33
N GLY A 162 0.52 11.47 1.07
CA GLY A 162 1.57 12.47 0.82
C GLY A 162 1.02 13.87 0.61
N TYR A 163 1.91 14.77 0.22
CA TYR A 163 1.58 16.17 -0.05
C TYR A 163 1.14 16.34 -1.51
N ILE A 164 0.20 17.26 -1.74
CA ILE A 164 -0.17 17.66 -3.10
C ILE A 164 0.85 18.68 -3.60
N ALA A 165 1.64 18.32 -4.61
CA ALA A 165 2.50 19.24 -5.32
C ALA A 165 1.67 20.04 -6.36
N GLU A 166 1.74 21.36 -6.31
CA GLU A 166 1.08 22.27 -7.26
C GLU A 166 1.98 22.68 -8.43
N GLY A 167 3.24 22.25 -8.39
CA GLY A 167 4.26 22.60 -9.37
C GLY A 167 5.54 23.05 -8.67
N LEU A 168 6.30 23.90 -9.35
CA LEU A 168 7.48 24.55 -8.81
C LEU A 168 7.17 26.03 -8.57
N PHE A 169 7.80 26.64 -7.57
CA PHE A 169 7.78 28.09 -7.40
C PHE A 169 8.39 28.77 -8.62
N VAL A 170 7.70 29.78 -9.16
CA VAL A 170 8.15 30.52 -10.34
C VAL A 170 9.30 31.47 -9.97
N ASP A 171 9.18 32.17 -8.83
CA ASP A 171 10.17 33.13 -8.34
C ASP A 171 10.13 33.29 -6.81
N ASP A 172 11.11 34.00 -6.25
CA ASP A 172 11.23 34.23 -4.81
C ASP A 172 10.09 35.10 -4.23
N ASN A 173 9.41 35.88 -5.08
CA ASN A 173 8.25 36.65 -4.64
C ASN A 173 7.04 35.74 -4.42
N GLU A 174 6.84 34.73 -5.27
CA GLU A 174 5.84 33.70 -5.04
C GLU A 174 6.15 32.91 -3.75
N VAL A 175 7.42 32.58 -3.50
CA VAL A 175 7.88 31.93 -2.27
C VAL A 175 7.50 32.77 -1.05
N ALA A 176 7.77 34.08 -1.07
CA ALA A 176 7.47 35.00 0.03
C ALA A 176 5.95 35.18 0.29
N ASN A 177 5.11 34.94 -0.71
CA ASN A 177 3.65 35.07 -0.62
C ASN A 177 2.93 33.71 -0.46
N SER A 178 3.67 32.61 -0.32
CA SER A 178 3.12 31.26 -0.17
C SER A 178 3.19 30.75 1.28
N PRO A 179 2.41 29.71 1.63
CA PRO A 179 2.50 29.06 2.93
C PRO A 179 3.93 28.63 3.28
N VAL A 180 4.30 28.73 4.56
CA VAL A 180 5.65 28.37 5.02
C VAL A 180 5.86 26.87 4.90
N GLN A 181 6.87 26.44 4.15
CA GLN A 181 7.20 25.02 3.97
C GLN A 181 8.33 24.55 4.88
N PHE A 182 8.52 23.24 4.98
CA PHE A 182 9.64 22.64 5.70
C PHE A 182 10.95 22.73 4.92
N GLY A 183 12.07 22.90 5.63
CA GLY A 183 13.40 23.00 5.05
C GLY A 183 13.73 24.40 4.50
N GLU A 184 14.85 24.50 3.80
CA GLU A 184 15.22 25.67 3.02
C GLU A 184 14.66 25.50 1.60
N TYR A 185 13.95 26.50 1.10
CA TYR A 185 13.26 26.45 -0.19
C TYR A 185 13.27 27.83 -0.86
N GLY A 186 13.26 27.85 -2.19
CA GLY A 186 13.26 29.06 -3.01
C GLY A 186 12.64 28.85 -4.39
N ALA A 187 12.87 29.79 -5.30
CA ALA A 187 12.44 29.65 -6.69
C ALA A 187 12.93 28.34 -7.32
N GLY A 188 12.05 27.62 -8.02
CA GLY A 188 12.33 26.32 -8.62
C GLY A 188 12.09 25.11 -7.72
N ASP A 189 11.90 25.29 -6.40
CA ASP A 189 11.53 24.19 -5.50
C ASP A 189 10.03 23.85 -5.59
N ILE A 190 9.67 22.65 -5.12
CA ILE A 190 8.28 22.16 -5.16
C ILE A 190 7.39 23.00 -4.24
N LYS A 191 6.28 23.48 -4.81
CA LYS A 191 5.20 24.13 -4.09
C LYS A 191 4.16 23.12 -3.65
N TYR A 192 3.88 23.06 -2.35
CA TYR A 192 2.85 22.19 -1.78
C TYR A 192 1.57 22.96 -1.45
N ARG A 193 0.43 22.28 -1.57
CA ARG A 193 -0.87 22.81 -1.20
C ARG A 193 -1.06 22.79 0.32
N ASP A 194 -1.42 23.93 0.87
CA ASP A 194 -1.96 24.07 2.22
C ASP A 194 -3.43 23.60 2.22
N VAL A 195 -3.69 22.46 2.87
CA VAL A 195 -4.98 21.77 2.86
C VAL A 195 -5.91 22.36 3.92
N ASN A 196 -5.37 22.71 5.09
CA ASN A 196 -6.14 23.23 6.21
C ASN A 196 -6.25 24.77 6.21
N LYS A 197 -5.51 25.45 5.34
CA LYS A 197 -5.46 26.91 5.15
C LYS A 197 -4.93 27.67 6.38
N ASP A 198 -3.98 27.09 7.12
CA ASP A 198 -3.36 27.74 8.27
C ASP A 198 -2.09 28.55 7.94
N GLY A 199 -1.70 28.58 6.66
CA GLY A 199 -0.54 29.31 6.16
C GLY A 199 0.78 28.57 6.33
N LYS A 200 0.78 27.29 6.71
CA LYS A 200 1.98 26.47 6.88
C LYS A 200 1.76 25.08 6.30
N ILE A 201 2.78 24.52 5.67
CA ILE A 201 2.78 23.12 5.24
C ILE A 201 3.35 22.26 6.37
N THR A 202 2.50 21.42 6.94
CA THR A 202 2.80 20.55 8.07
C THR A 202 2.32 19.13 7.83
N ASP A 203 2.55 18.21 8.76
CA ASP A 203 2.04 16.83 8.66
C ASP A 203 0.51 16.74 8.54
N LEU A 204 -0.23 17.81 8.87
CA LEU A 204 -1.68 17.89 8.70
C LEU A 204 -2.10 18.04 7.23
N ASP A 205 -1.20 18.47 6.34
CA ASP A 205 -1.47 18.68 4.92
C ASP A 205 -1.27 17.43 4.05
N GLN A 206 -0.91 16.31 4.68
CA GLN A 206 -0.86 15.03 4.00
C GLN A 206 -2.25 14.46 3.76
N VAL A 207 -2.50 14.06 2.53
CA VAL A 207 -3.77 13.51 2.05
C VAL A 207 -3.53 12.19 1.30
N PRO A 208 -4.56 11.37 1.08
CA PRO A 208 -4.45 10.23 0.17
C PRO A 208 -4.20 10.73 -1.26
N ILE A 209 -3.14 10.23 -1.89
CA ILE A 209 -2.72 10.63 -3.24
C ILE A 209 -2.69 9.43 -4.19
N GLY A 210 -3.15 9.65 -5.42
CA GLY A 210 -3.20 8.62 -6.46
C GLY A 210 -4.12 7.44 -6.11
N TYR A 211 -3.92 6.34 -6.81
CA TYR A 211 -4.57 5.06 -6.58
C TYR A 211 -3.77 4.18 -5.60
N PRO A 212 -4.34 3.06 -5.13
CA PRO A 212 -3.60 2.08 -4.33
C PRO A 212 -2.36 1.56 -5.06
N LYS A 213 -1.39 1.03 -4.31
CA LYS A 213 -0.16 0.48 -4.90
C LYS A 213 -0.42 -0.81 -5.67
N GLU A 214 -1.38 -1.61 -5.22
CA GLU A 214 -1.86 -2.78 -5.93
C GLU A 214 -2.97 -2.39 -6.92
N PRO A 215 -2.96 -2.94 -8.14
CA PRO A 215 -3.93 -2.59 -9.16
C PRO A 215 -5.33 -3.05 -8.76
N GLU A 216 -6.26 -2.09 -8.76
CA GLU A 216 -7.66 -2.43 -8.55
C GLU A 216 -8.28 -3.06 -9.79
N ILE A 217 -7.76 -2.80 -11.00
CA ILE A 217 -8.25 -3.40 -12.24
C ILE A 217 -7.13 -4.22 -12.89
N VAL A 218 -7.44 -5.48 -13.18
CA VAL A 218 -6.60 -6.37 -13.97
C VAL A 218 -7.44 -6.91 -15.12
N TYR A 219 -6.96 -6.81 -16.34
CA TYR A 219 -7.67 -7.34 -17.49
C TYR A 219 -6.72 -7.95 -18.51
N GLY A 220 -7.25 -8.85 -19.30
CA GLY A 220 -6.51 -9.51 -20.36
C GLY A 220 -7.46 -10.04 -21.41
N PHE A 221 -6.99 -10.08 -22.64
CA PHE A 221 -7.74 -10.69 -23.72
C PHE A 221 -6.78 -11.27 -24.74
N GLY A 222 -7.21 -12.33 -25.40
CA GLY A 222 -6.43 -13.02 -26.40
C GLY A 222 -7.30 -13.69 -27.44
N ALA A 223 -6.71 -13.85 -28.61
CA ALA A 223 -7.30 -14.55 -29.72
C ALA A 223 -6.30 -15.58 -30.24
N SER A 224 -6.80 -16.79 -30.43
CA SER A 224 -6.06 -17.88 -31.04
C SER A 224 -6.88 -18.40 -32.22
N TYR A 225 -6.23 -18.50 -33.37
CA TYR A 225 -6.85 -19.04 -34.59
C TYR A 225 -5.96 -20.13 -35.15
N GLY A 226 -6.55 -21.29 -35.37
CA GLY A 226 -5.89 -22.42 -36.01
C GLY A 226 -6.54 -22.77 -37.34
N TYR A 227 -5.71 -23.10 -38.33
CA TYR A 227 -6.12 -23.67 -39.60
C TYR A 227 -5.25 -24.88 -39.93
N LYS A 228 -5.83 -26.08 -39.85
CA LYS A 228 -5.14 -27.37 -40.06
C LYS A 228 -3.90 -27.52 -39.17
N ASN A 229 -2.70 -27.33 -39.72
CA ASN A 229 -1.42 -27.56 -39.04
C ASN A 229 -0.74 -26.24 -38.61
N TRP A 230 -1.41 -25.10 -38.79
CA TRP A 230 -0.89 -23.78 -38.43
C TRP A 230 -1.81 -23.13 -37.41
N ASP A 231 -1.21 -22.49 -36.40
CA ASP A 231 -1.93 -21.64 -35.47
C ASP A 231 -1.18 -20.32 -35.25
N ILE A 232 -1.95 -19.30 -34.90
CA ILE A 232 -1.47 -18.01 -34.44
C ILE A 232 -2.21 -17.64 -33.17
N SER A 233 -1.47 -17.13 -32.19
CA SER A 233 -2.03 -16.69 -30.92
C SER A 233 -1.48 -15.32 -30.55
N VAL A 234 -2.38 -14.43 -30.13
CA VAL A 234 -2.04 -13.12 -29.58
C VAL A 234 -2.72 -12.94 -28.24
N PHE A 235 -2.03 -12.30 -27.30
CA PHE A 235 -2.55 -12.02 -25.96
C PHE A 235 -2.08 -10.65 -25.48
N PHE A 236 -2.96 -9.96 -24.79
CA PHE A 236 -2.75 -8.66 -24.19
C PHE A 236 -3.14 -8.73 -22.72
N GLN A 237 -2.38 -8.07 -21.87
CA GLN A 237 -2.67 -7.89 -20.45
C GLN A 237 -2.47 -6.41 -20.09
N GLY A 238 -3.32 -5.91 -19.20
CA GLY A 238 -3.22 -4.58 -18.66
C GLY A 238 -3.54 -4.54 -17.18
N LEU A 239 -2.95 -3.56 -16.51
CA LEU A 239 -3.24 -3.16 -15.13
C LEU A 239 -3.74 -1.72 -15.18
N ALA A 240 -4.73 -1.40 -14.36
CA ALA A 240 -5.26 -0.04 -14.24
C ALA A 240 -5.67 0.25 -12.80
N ARG A 241 -5.83 1.54 -12.49
CA ARG A 241 -6.11 2.04 -11.12
C ARG A 241 -5.07 1.57 -10.11
N GLU A 242 -3.80 1.77 -10.45
CA GLU A 242 -2.69 1.68 -9.51
C GLU A 242 -1.87 2.97 -9.55
N SER A 243 -1.15 3.24 -8.46
CA SER A 243 -0.13 4.27 -8.44
C SER A 243 1.08 3.77 -7.67
N PHE A 244 2.24 3.87 -8.29
CA PHE A 244 3.52 3.51 -7.69
C PHE A 244 4.48 4.68 -7.77
N TRP A 245 5.39 4.74 -6.80
CA TRP A 245 6.50 5.66 -6.85
C TRP A 245 7.52 5.13 -7.86
N ILE A 246 7.89 5.98 -8.81
CA ILE A 246 8.94 5.65 -9.76
C ILE A 246 10.26 5.62 -8.98
N ASP A 247 10.80 4.42 -8.83
CA ASP A 247 12.18 4.24 -8.39
C ASP A 247 13.04 4.05 -9.63
N TYR A 248 13.85 5.07 -9.93
CA TYR A 248 14.73 5.09 -11.08
C TYR A 248 15.60 3.82 -11.20
N ASN A 249 16.07 3.28 -10.07
CA ASN A 249 16.90 2.07 -10.07
C ASN A 249 16.10 0.82 -10.45
N ASN A 250 14.81 0.77 -10.11
CA ASN A 250 13.95 -0.38 -10.38
C ASN A 250 13.27 -0.31 -11.76
N VAL A 251 13.10 0.88 -12.33
CA VAL A 251 12.37 1.08 -13.60
C VAL A 251 13.28 1.27 -14.82
N SER A 252 14.58 1.48 -14.62
CA SER A 252 15.53 1.68 -15.71
C SER A 252 16.18 0.36 -16.12
N PRO A 253 15.88 -0.19 -17.31
CA PRO A 253 16.59 -1.36 -17.79
C PRO A 253 18.08 -1.01 -17.98
N PHE A 254 18.97 -1.92 -17.57
CA PHE A 254 20.43 -1.83 -17.71
C PHE A 254 21.17 -0.82 -16.81
N PHE A 255 20.55 -0.26 -15.75
CA PHE A 255 21.20 0.73 -14.88
C PHE A 255 22.06 0.14 -13.73
N ASN A 256 22.16 -1.19 -13.57
CA ASN A 256 23.10 -1.80 -12.63
C ASN A 256 24.54 -1.80 -13.18
N THR A 257 25.09 -0.61 -13.47
CA THR A 257 26.54 -0.44 -13.51
C THR A 257 27.01 -0.21 -12.08
N VAL A 258 27.67 -1.23 -11.53
CA VAL A 258 28.45 -1.15 -10.30
C VAL A 258 29.65 -0.23 -10.57
N ASP A 259 29.41 1.07 -10.69
CA ASP A 259 30.50 2.05 -10.81
C ASP A 259 30.18 3.28 -9.94
N THR A 260 30.91 3.34 -8.84
CA THR A 260 30.81 4.30 -7.75
C THR A 260 31.30 5.69 -8.13
N LYS A 261 30.69 6.35 -9.12
CA LYS A 261 30.85 7.81 -9.36
C LYS A 261 29.60 8.42 -9.98
N VAL A 262 28.59 8.70 -9.16
CA VAL A 262 27.50 9.60 -9.55
C VAL A 262 28.04 11.04 -9.48
N VAL A 263 28.32 11.62 -10.65
CA VAL A 263 28.33 13.08 -10.79
C VAL A 263 26.88 13.47 -11.02
N GLY A 264 26.29 14.18 -10.05
CA GLY A 264 24.92 14.66 -10.13
C GLY A 264 24.75 15.67 -11.26
N ASN A 265 23.73 15.48 -12.09
CA ASN A 265 23.20 16.55 -12.93
C ASN A 265 22.09 17.25 -12.15
N ARG A 266 22.38 18.50 -11.75
CA ARG A 266 21.35 19.52 -11.52
C ARG A 266 20.71 19.83 -12.88
N VAL A 267 19.38 19.80 -12.93
CA VAL A 267 18.59 20.60 -13.88
C VAL A 267 17.80 21.58 -13.03
#